data_AF-A0A241WSG7-F1
#
_entry.id   AF-A0A241WSG7-F1
#
_cell.length_a   1.000
_cell.length_b   1.000
_cell.length_c   1.000
_cell.angle_alpha   90.00
_cell.angle_beta   90.00
_cell.angle_gamma   90.00
#
_symmetry.space_group_name_H-M   'P 1'
#
loop_
_entity.id
_entity.type
_entity.pdbx_description
1 polymer ?
#
loop_
_entity_poly.entity_id
_entity_poly.type
_entity_poly.pdbx_seq_one_letter_code
_entity_poly.pdbx_strand_id
1 'polypeptide(L)' 'MKHNLRLFIKAIFYRIRIGCPWRNLPEYFAKFNSIFKKFSRCSRERSY' A
#
# COMPACT_ATOMS: atom_id res chain seq x y z
N MET A 1 -3.67 16.85 -4.58
CA MET A 1 -2.55 16.05 -4.01
C MET A 1 -2.87 15.27 -2.72
N LYS A 2 -4.13 15.15 -2.23
CA LYS A 2 -4.46 14.44 -0.95
C LYS A 2 -5.20 13.09 -1.11
N HIS A 3 -5.58 12.72 -2.34
CA HIS A 3 -6.39 11.53 -2.63
C HIS A 3 -5.62 10.20 -2.51
N ASN A 4 -4.29 10.23 -2.65
CA ASN A 4 -3.46 9.03 -2.68
C ASN A 4 -3.31 8.33 -1.32
N LEU A 5 -3.41 9.06 -0.20
CA LEU A 5 -3.21 8.49 1.13
C LEU A 5 -4.42 7.65 1.58
N ARG A 6 -5.64 8.10 1.27
CA ARG A 6 -6.88 7.36 1.59
C ARG A 6 -6.93 6.02 0.87
N LEU A 7 -6.55 5.99 -0.41
CA LEU A 7 -6.50 4.74 -1.18
C LEU A 7 -5.36 3.82 -0.70
N PHE A 8 -4.21 4.38 -0.33
CA PHE A 8 -3.11 3.62 0.28
C PHE A 8 -3.52 2.95 1.60
N ILE A 9 -4.18 3.69 2.50
CA ILE A 9 -4.70 3.13 3.76
C ILE A 9 -5.76 2.06 3.46
N LYS A 10 -6.70 2.31 2.54
CA LYS A 10 -7.70 1.31 2.12
C LYS A 10 -7.06 0.04 1.57
N ALA A 11 -6.00 0.15 0.77
CA ALA A 11 -5.24 -0.99 0.25
C ALA A 11 -4.59 -1.81 1.37
N ILE A 12 -4.00 -1.15 2.38
CA ILE A 12 -3.43 -1.81 3.56
C ILE A 12 -4.51 -2.54 4.34
N PHE A 13 -5.65 -1.87 4.61
CA PHE A 13 -6.76 -2.50 5.30
C PHE A 13 -7.32 -3.69 4.53
N TYR A 14 -7.46 -3.58 3.21
CA TYR A 14 -7.90 -4.68 2.35
C TYR A 14 -6.94 -5.87 2.44
N ARG A 15 -5.62 -5.61 2.38
CA ARG A 15 -4.59 -6.65 2.57
C ARG A 15 -4.70 -7.34 3.93
N ILE A 16 -4.86 -6.58 5.02
CA ILE A 16 -4.94 -7.13 6.38
C ILE A 16 -6.22 -7.93 6.56
N ARG A 17 -7.35 -7.46 6.01
CA ARG A 17 -8.65 -8.14 6.14
C ARG A 17 -8.76 -9.42 5.33
N ILE A 18 -8.10 -9.48 4.17
CA ILE A 18 -8.22 -10.62 3.23
C ILE A 18 -7.02 -11.56 3.33
N GLY A 19 -5.88 -11.10 3.85
CA GLY A 19 -4.64 -11.90 3.90
C GLY A 19 -3.97 -12.08 2.53
N CYS A 20 -4.34 -11.25 1.57
CA CYS A 20 -3.92 -11.37 0.17
C CYS A 20 -2.47 -10.91 -0.06
N PRO A 21 -1.67 -11.56 -0.93
CA PRO A 21 -0.36 -11.03 -1.32
C PRO A 21 -0.49 -9.69 -2.05
N TRP A 22 0.54 -8.83 -1.95
CA TRP A 22 0.54 -7.49 -2.54
C TRP A 22 0.23 -7.47 -4.05
N ARG A 23 0.57 -8.55 -4.77
CA ARG A 23 0.36 -8.70 -6.23
C ARG A 23 -1.10 -8.87 -6.62
N ASN A 24 -1.95 -9.35 -5.72
CA ASN A 24 -3.35 -9.65 -5.99
C ASN A 24 -4.27 -8.51 -5.49
N LEU A 25 -3.71 -7.32 -5.21
CA LEU A 25 -4.51 -6.15 -4.85
C LEU A 25 -5.23 -5.59 -6.08
N PRO A 26 -6.52 -5.21 -5.95
CA PRO A 26 -7.25 -4.55 -7.02
C PRO A 26 -6.57 -3.26 -7.49
N GLU A 27 -6.40 -3.09 -8.80
CA GLU A 27 -5.78 -1.89 -9.40
C GLU A 27 -6.56 -0.60 -9.09
N TYR A 28 -7.84 -0.72 -8.68
CA TYR A 28 -8.67 0.39 -8.21
C TYR A 28 -8.05 1.19 -7.05
N PHE A 29 -7.27 0.55 -6.17
CA PHE A 29 -6.64 1.27 -5.06
C PHE A 29 -5.41 2.05 -5.50
N ALA A 30 -4.53 1.40 -6.26
CA ALA A 30 -3.37 1.95 -6.96
C ALA A 30 -2.57 0.75 -7.49
N LYS A 31 -1.64 1.00 -8.41
CA LYS A 31 -0.68 -0.02 -8.82
C LYS A 31 0.05 -0.56 -7.59
N PHE A 32 0.02 -1.88 -7.39
CA PHE A 32 0.68 -2.55 -6.26
C PHE A 32 2.16 -2.13 -6.11
N ASN A 33 2.86 -1.90 -7.23
CA ASN A 33 4.23 -1.41 -7.27
C ASN A 33 4.41 -0.06 -6.54
N SER A 34 3.45 0.85 -6.66
CA SER A 34 3.49 2.16 -6.00
C SER A 34 3.29 2.01 -4.48
N ILE A 35 2.33 1.18 -4.08
CA ILE A 35 2.03 0.88 -2.68
C ILE A 35 3.22 0.20 -2.01
N PHE A 36 3.82 -0.81 -2.66
CA PHE A 36 5.00 -1.51 -2.16
C PHE A 36 6.20 -0.58 -2.04
N LYS A 37 6.49 0.25 -3.05
CA LYS A 37 7.59 1.24 -2.98
C LYS A 37 7.38 2.25 -1.86
N LYS A 38 6.14 2.72 -1.66
CA LYS A 38 5.79 3.64 -0.56
C LYS A 38 5.99 2.98 0.80
N PHE A 39 5.53 1.74 0.96
CA PHE A 39 5.72 0.96 2.19
C PHE A 39 7.21 0.73 2.49
N SER A 40 7.98 0.23 1.51
CA SER A 40 9.41 -0.02 1.64
C SER A 40 10.21 1.23 1.94
N ARG A 41 9.83 2.39 1.38
CA ARG A 41 10.43 3.70 1.73
C ARG A 41 10.17 4.04 3.21
N CYS A 42 8.92 3.96 3.66
CA CYS A 42 8.58 4.23 5.07
C CYS A 42 9.27 3.25 6.03
N SER A 43 9.43 1.98 5.65
CA SER A 43 10.16 1.00 6.46
C SER A 43 11.67 1.30 6.54
N ARG A 44 12.29 1.75 5.44
CA ARG A 44 13.72 2.13 5.43
C ARG A 44 14.01 3.41 6.23
N GLU A 45 13.10 4.37 6.22
CA GLU A 45 13.26 5.65 6.94
C GLU A 45 13.20 5.50 8.46
N ARG A 46 12.69 4.37 8.98
CA ARG A 46 12.65 4.06 10.42
C ARG A 46 13.90 3.37 10.97
N SER A 47 14.91 3.13 10.13
CA SER A 47 16.18 2.55 10.57
C SER A 47 17.19 3.68 10.82
N TYR A 48 17.01 4.40 11.94
CA TYR A 48 18.05 5.23 12.55
C TYR A 48 18.87 4.40 13.53
#